data_AF-A0A1M5JQL3-F1
#
_entry.id   AF-A0A1M5JQL3-F1
#
_cell.length_a   1.000
_cell.length_b   1.000
_cell.length_c   1.000
_cell.angle_alpha   90.00
_cell.angle_beta   90.00
_cell.angle_gamma   90.00
#
_symmetry.space_group_name_H-M   'P 1'
#
loop_
_entity.id
_entity.type
_entity.pdbx_description
1 polymer ?
#
loop_
_entity_poly.entity_id
_entity_poly.type
_entity_poly.pdbx_seq_one_letter_code
_entity_poly.pdbx_strand_id
1 'polypeptide(L)'
;MTFLKHLYHKLRHIVLYGALMALLVFALKWLQWKYLITDNASDVYVGLIAIFFTLLGIWVARQLIKPKIQTVVVEKEIYLSQPVDASINETELAKFNLTTREYEVLQLLTQGSTNAEIADKLSLSLSTIKTHVSNLFVKMDVKNRTQALEKANRLKITPQANSSFGMNSPKTGNFGT
;
A
#
# COMPACT_ATOMS: atom_id res chain seq x y z
N MET A 1 -10.68 44.07 68.17
CA MET A 1 -11.21 42.97 67.33
C MET A 1 -12.58 43.24 66.69
N THR A 2 -13.36 44.24 67.13
CA THR A 2 -14.70 44.54 66.60
C THR A 2 -14.70 45.31 65.27
N PHE A 3 -13.72 46.19 65.04
CA PHE A 3 -13.59 46.98 63.81
C PHE A 3 -13.37 46.13 62.55
N LEU A 4 -12.56 45.06 62.66
CA LEU A 4 -12.28 44.15 61.55
C LEU A 4 -13.53 43.37 61.10
N LYS A 5 -14.38 42.94 62.05
CA LYS A 5 -15.63 42.25 61.73
C LYS A 5 -16.62 43.18 61.01
N HIS A 6 -16.70 44.45 61.40
CA HIS A 6 -17.59 45.39 60.75
C HIS A 6 -17.13 45.72 59.31
N LEU A 7 -15.83 45.91 59.11
CA LEU A 7 -15.23 46.15 57.79
C LEU A 7 -15.40 44.94 56.86
N TYR A 8 -15.20 43.73 57.38
CA TYR A 8 -15.40 42.49 56.64
C TYR A 8 -16.86 42.35 56.16
N HIS A 9 -17.84 42.71 56.98
CA HIS A 9 -19.24 42.60 56.58
C HIS A 9 -19.62 43.57 55.45
N LYS A 10 -19.07 44.79 55.47
CA LYS A 10 -19.27 45.79 54.41
C LYS A 10 -18.56 45.38 53.11
N LEU A 11 -17.35 44.81 53.23
CA LEU A 11 -16.57 44.29 52.09
C LEU A 11 -17.21 43.05 51.45
N ARG A 12 -17.86 42.19 52.26
CA ARG A 12 -18.55 40.99 51.76
C ARG A 12 -19.62 41.34 50.72
N HIS A 13 -20.37 42.42 50.91
CA HIS A 13 -21.37 42.86 49.93
C HIS A 13 -20.73 43.34 48.64
N ILE A 14 -19.66 44.14 48.71
CA ILE A 14 -18.93 44.61 47.53
C ILE A 14 -18.35 43.44 46.72
N VAL A 15 -17.78 42.45 47.41
CA VAL A 15 -17.26 41.22 46.78
C VAL A 15 -18.39 40.39 46.18
N LEU A 16 -19.55 40.31 46.85
CA LEU A 16 -20.74 39.60 46.34
C LEU A 16 -21.27 40.25 45.05
N TYR A 17 -21.37 41.58 45.01
CA TYR A 17 -21.79 42.31 43.81
C TYR A 17 -20.77 42.16 42.67
N GLY A 18 -19.47 42.18 42.99
CA GLY A 18 -18.41 41.91 42.01
C GLY A 18 -18.50 40.50 41.42
N ALA A 19 -18.69 39.48 42.27
CA ALA A 19 -18.86 38.10 41.84
C ALA A 19 -20.13 37.90 41.01
N LEU A 20 -21.23 38.55 41.39
CA LEU A 20 -22.49 38.52 40.64
C LEU A 20 -22.31 39.14 39.24
N MET A 21 -21.62 40.28 39.15
CA MET A 21 -21.32 40.93 37.86
C MET A 21 -20.40 40.07 36.98
N ALA A 22 -19.37 39.45 37.56
CA ALA A 22 -18.49 38.54 36.83
C ALA A 22 -19.26 37.31 36.30
N LEU A 23 -20.16 36.76 37.10
CA LEU A 23 -21.01 35.64 36.71
C LEU A 23 -21.99 36.05 35.60
N LEU A 24 -22.58 37.24 35.70
CA LEU A 24 -23.47 37.79 34.67
C LEU A 24 -22.73 37.95 33.33
N VAL A 25 -21.54 38.58 33.33
CA VAL A 25 -20.71 38.75 32.13
C VAL A 25 -20.30 37.40 31.56
N PHE A 26 -19.92 36.45 32.41
CA PHE A 26 -19.59 35.10 31.97
C PHE A 26 -20.78 34.40 31.30
N ALA A 27 -21.98 34.49 31.88
CA ALA A 27 -23.21 33.95 31.32
C ALA A 27 -23.57 34.62 29.98
N LEU A 28 -23.40 35.94 29.86
CA LEU A 28 -23.61 36.67 28.61
C LEU A 28 -22.62 36.24 27.52
N LYS A 29 -21.34 36.06 27.85
CA LYS A 29 -20.34 35.54 26.90
C LYS A 29 -20.65 34.10 26.50
N TRP A 30 -21.12 33.28 27.44
CA TRP A 30 -21.55 31.91 27.16
C TRP A 30 -22.76 31.87 26.21
N LEU A 31 -23.73 32.76 26.42
CA LEU A 31 -24.92 32.88 25.58
C LEU A 31 -24.56 33.40 24.18
N GLN A 32 -23.64 34.37 24.09
CA GLN A 32 -23.10 34.84 22.82
C GLN A 32 -22.35 33.74 22.07
N TRP A 33 -21.52 32.93 22.75
CA TRP A 33 -20.82 31.81 22.10
C TRP A 33 -21.84 30.85 21.48
N LYS A 34 -22.93 30.53 22.19
CA LYS A 34 -24.01 29.68 21.67
C LYS A 34 -24.76 30.31 20.49
N TYR A 35 -25.04 31.62 20.54
CA TYR A 35 -25.78 32.33 19.49
C TYR A 35 -24.93 32.61 18.23
N LEU A 36 -23.63 32.86 18.39
CA LEU A 36 -22.69 33.12 17.29
C LEU A 36 -22.46 31.86 16.43
N ILE A 37 -22.55 30.68 17.05
CA ILE A 37 -22.61 29.39 16.35
C ILE A 37 -23.92 29.26 15.54
N THR A 38 -24.99 29.96 15.89
CA THR A 38 -26.29 29.86 15.20
C THR A 38 -26.40 30.81 14.00
N ASP A 39 -25.87 32.04 14.09
CA ASP A 39 -25.91 33.02 12.97
C ASP A 39 -24.90 32.71 11.86
N ASN A 40 -23.72 32.19 12.20
CA ASN A 40 -22.70 31.73 11.24
C ASN A 40 -22.61 30.19 11.20
N ALA A 41 -23.72 29.51 11.56
CA ALA A 41 -23.78 28.06 11.63
C ALA A 41 -23.31 27.42 10.31
N SER A 42 -23.73 27.97 9.17
CA SER A 42 -23.38 27.48 7.84
C SER A 42 -21.86 27.43 7.63
N ASP A 43 -21.15 28.48 8.00
CA ASP A 43 -19.71 28.61 7.74
C ASP A 43 -18.91 27.70 8.65
N VAL A 44 -19.35 27.56 9.90
CA VAL A 44 -18.76 26.61 10.87
C VAL A 44 -19.03 25.17 10.45
N TYR A 45 -20.25 24.84 10.00
CA TYR A 45 -20.58 23.51 9.49
C TYR A 45 -19.78 23.17 8.23
N VAL A 46 -19.67 24.10 7.27
CA VAL A 46 -18.85 23.92 6.06
C VAL A 46 -17.39 23.72 6.43
N GLY A 47 -16.86 24.48 7.40
CA GLY A 47 -15.50 24.30 7.92
C GLY A 47 -15.28 22.91 8.56
N LEU A 48 -16.21 22.46 9.40
CA LEU A 48 -16.13 21.13 10.02
C LEU A 48 -16.23 20.00 8.99
N ILE A 49 -17.12 20.14 8.01
CA ILE A 49 -17.27 19.20 6.90
C ILE A 49 -15.97 19.18 6.07
N ALA A 50 -15.38 20.34 5.75
CA ALA A 50 -14.13 20.43 4.99
C ALA A 50 -12.97 19.75 5.72
N ILE A 51 -12.84 19.95 7.04
CA ILE A 51 -11.83 19.26 7.87
C ILE A 51 -12.08 17.75 7.86
N PHE A 52 -13.33 17.33 8.05
CA PHE A 52 -13.72 15.91 8.01
C PHE A 52 -13.36 15.27 6.66
N PHE A 53 -13.73 15.90 5.54
CA PHE A 53 -13.41 15.40 4.20
C PHE A 53 -11.92 15.45 3.88
N THR A 54 -11.17 16.43 4.38
CA THR A 54 -9.71 16.50 4.21
C THR A 54 -9.03 15.36 4.96
N LEU A 55 -9.41 15.12 6.22
CA LEU A 55 -8.91 14.00 7.01
C LEU A 55 -9.31 12.66 6.41
N LEU A 56 -10.58 12.52 5.99
CA LEU A 56 -11.10 11.33 5.34
C LEU A 56 -10.39 11.08 4.02
N GLY A 57 -10.19 12.10 3.18
CA GLY A 57 -9.48 12.00 1.91
C GLY A 57 -8.03 11.55 2.10
N ILE A 58 -7.30 12.13 3.07
CA ILE A 58 -5.94 11.72 3.42
C ILE A 58 -5.92 10.27 3.95
N TRP A 59 -6.88 9.90 4.80
CA TRP A 59 -7.00 8.54 5.34
C TRP A 59 -7.35 7.52 4.25
N VAL A 60 -8.32 7.81 3.37
CA VAL A 60 -8.71 6.98 2.23
C VAL A 60 -7.56 6.87 1.24
N ALA A 61 -6.84 7.97 0.94
CA ALA A 61 -5.65 7.93 0.09
C ALA A 61 -4.59 6.98 0.68
N ARG A 62 -4.33 7.05 1.99
CA ARG A 62 -3.42 6.10 2.67
C ARG A 62 -3.98 4.67 2.72
N GLN A 63 -5.31 4.51 2.77
CA GLN A 63 -5.98 3.21 2.80
C GLN A 63 -5.97 2.52 1.43
N LEU A 64 -6.09 3.28 0.34
CA LEU A 64 -6.04 2.77 -1.05
C LEU A 64 -4.59 2.63 -1.53
N ILE A 65 -3.67 3.46 -1.04
CA ILE A 65 -2.22 3.37 -1.29
C ILE A 65 -1.57 2.52 -0.18
N LYS A 66 -2.21 1.43 0.21
CA LYS A 66 -1.47 0.29 0.78
C LYS A 66 -0.97 -0.50 -0.43
N PRO A 67 0.34 -0.55 -0.73
CA PRO A 67 0.85 -1.50 -1.70
C PRO A 67 0.60 -2.90 -1.14
N LYS A 68 -0.58 -3.43 -1.45
CA LYS A 68 -0.93 -4.83 -1.21
C LYS A 68 -0.25 -5.64 -2.30
N ILE A 69 1.06 -5.82 -2.16
CA ILE A 69 1.69 -7.04 -2.62
C ILE A 69 2.05 -7.84 -1.36
N GLN A 70 0.99 -8.24 -0.66
CA GLN A 70 1.06 -9.36 0.25
C GLN A 70 1.04 -10.62 -0.61
N THR A 71 2.21 -11.08 -1.03
CA THR A 71 2.43 -12.52 -1.12
C THR A 71 3.11 -12.92 0.17
N VAL A 72 2.28 -13.23 1.17
CA VAL A 72 2.40 -14.47 1.93
C VAL A 72 3.86 -14.79 2.31
N VAL A 73 4.40 -14.05 3.29
CA VAL A 73 5.33 -14.65 4.26
C VAL A 73 4.45 -15.60 5.09
N VAL A 74 4.14 -16.76 4.51
CA VAL A 74 3.79 -17.93 5.30
C VAL A 74 5.13 -18.40 5.83
N GLU A 75 5.41 -17.95 7.03
CA GLU A 75 6.17 -18.71 8.00
C GLU A 75 5.41 -20.02 8.22
N LYS A 76 5.61 -20.95 7.29
CA LYS A 76 5.47 -22.37 7.57
C LYS A 76 6.87 -22.90 7.41
N GLU A 77 7.56 -23.00 8.53
CA GLU A 77 8.68 -23.90 8.68
C GLU A 77 8.27 -25.25 8.08
N ILE A 78 8.84 -25.57 6.93
CA ILE A 78 8.95 -26.94 6.49
C ILE A 78 10.41 -27.11 6.08
N TYR A 79 11.22 -27.43 7.10
CA TYR A 79 12.53 -28.04 6.95
C TYR A 79 12.38 -29.33 6.14
N LEU A 80 12.75 -29.30 4.86
CA LEU A 80 12.99 -30.49 4.06
C LEU A 80 14.45 -30.48 3.67
N SER A 81 15.19 -31.25 4.46
CA SER A 81 16.57 -31.64 4.29
C SER A 81 16.85 -32.19 2.88
N GLN A 82 17.95 -31.69 2.28
CA GLN A 82 19.10 -32.47 1.76
C GLN A 82 18.93 -33.32 0.49
N PRO A 83 20.04 -33.74 -0.15
CA PRO A 83 21.14 -32.97 -0.75
C PRO A 83 21.36 -33.41 -2.23
N VAL A 84 22.40 -32.88 -2.88
CA VAL A 84 23.16 -33.54 -3.97
C VAL A 84 22.71 -33.30 -5.44
N ASP A 85 23.60 -32.55 -6.12
CA ASP A 85 24.06 -32.65 -7.52
C ASP A 85 23.19 -32.21 -8.70
N ALA A 86 23.41 -30.95 -9.15
CA ALA A 86 24.00 -30.65 -10.47
C ALA A 86 23.97 -29.13 -10.76
N SER A 87 25.09 -28.44 -10.48
CA SER A 87 25.54 -27.18 -11.10
C SER A 87 24.49 -26.14 -11.53
N ILE A 88 23.73 -25.59 -10.59
CA ILE A 88 23.07 -24.28 -10.77
C ILE A 88 23.52 -23.41 -9.60
N ASN A 89 24.02 -22.20 -9.86
CA ASN A 89 24.57 -21.31 -8.84
C ASN A 89 23.48 -20.85 -7.86
N GLU A 90 23.21 -21.64 -6.82
CA GLU A 90 22.25 -21.36 -5.74
C GLU A 90 22.49 -19.98 -5.09
N THR A 91 23.73 -19.50 -5.15
CA THR A 91 24.18 -18.22 -4.60
C THR A 91 23.55 -16.99 -5.28
N GLU A 92 23.14 -17.07 -6.54
CA GLU A 92 22.47 -15.96 -7.24
C GLU A 92 20.94 -16.04 -7.16
N LEU A 93 20.38 -17.24 -7.01
CA LEU A 93 18.95 -17.45 -6.71
C LEU A 93 18.56 -16.87 -5.34
N ALA A 94 19.46 -17.02 -4.35
CA ALA A 94 19.30 -16.43 -3.03
C ALA A 94 19.29 -14.89 -3.03
N LYS A 95 19.88 -14.21 -4.04
CA LYS A 95 19.91 -12.74 -4.09
C LYS A 95 18.54 -12.11 -4.37
N PHE A 96 17.66 -12.81 -5.07
CA PHE A 96 16.36 -12.25 -5.49
C PHE A 96 15.18 -12.67 -4.61
N ASN A 97 15.38 -13.55 -3.63
CA ASN A 97 14.32 -14.07 -2.75
C ASN A 97 13.06 -14.48 -3.53
N LEU A 98 13.28 -15.20 -4.65
CA LEU A 98 12.19 -15.72 -5.48
C LEU A 98 11.52 -16.88 -4.75
N THR A 99 10.19 -16.87 -4.74
CA THR A 99 9.40 -18.01 -4.28
C THR A 99 9.49 -19.14 -5.30
N THR A 100 9.21 -20.38 -4.87
CA THR A 100 9.17 -21.55 -5.75
C THR A 100 8.30 -21.32 -6.99
N ARG A 101 7.13 -20.68 -6.81
CA ARG A 101 6.21 -20.36 -7.91
C ARG A 101 6.75 -19.30 -8.88
N GLU A 102 7.46 -18.29 -8.39
CA GLU A 102 8.09 -17.28 -9.25
C GLU A 102 9.26 -17.89 -10.04
N TYR A 103 9.99 -18.84 -9.45
CA TYR A 103 11.04 -19.57 -10.14
C TYR A 103 10.47 -20.50 -11.23
N GLU A 104 9.41 -21.25 -10.95
CA GLU A 104 8.68 -22.05 -11.96
C GLU A 104 8.21 -21.19 -13.13
N VAL A 105 7.60 -20.03 -12.82
CA VAL A 105 7.18 -19.06 -13.84
C VAL A 105 8.39 -18.56 -14.65
N LEU A 106 9.50 -18.22 -14.00
CA LEU A 106 10.73 -17.78 -14.68
C LEU A 106 11.27 -18.87 -15.64
N GLN A 107 11.29 -20.14 -15.22
CA GLN A 107 11.70 -21.25 -16.09
C GLN A 107 10.81 -21.33 -17.33
N LEU A 108 9.48 -21.33 -17.17
CA LEU A 108 8.57 -21.41 -18.30
C LEU A 108 8.63 -20.18 -19.21
N LEU A 109 8.90 -19.00 -18.64
CA LEU A 109 9.16 -17.78 -19.41
C LEU A 109 10.41 -17.93 -20.29
N THR A 110 11.49 -18.52 -19.75
CA THR A 110 12.74 -18.78 -20.48
C THR A 110 12.60 -19.84 -21.57
N GLN A 111 11.61 -20.74 -21.44
CA GLN A 111 11.21 -21.67 -22.48
C GLN A 111 10.35 -21.04 -23.60
N GLY A 112 10.06 -19.73 -23.51
CA GLY A 112 9.24 -19.03 -24.49
C GLY A 112 7.74 -19.19 -24.29
N SER A 113 7.28 -19.80 -23.19
CA SER A 113 5.85 -20.04 -22.97
C SER A 113 5.07 -18.73 -22.78
N THR A 114 3.85 -18.63 -23.33
CA THR A 114 2.97 -17.47 -23.10
C THR A 114 2.36 -17.49 -21.70
N ASN A 115 1.86 -16.36 -21.20
CA ASN A 115 1.22 -16.33 -19.87
C ASN A 115 -0.01 -17.25 -19.78
N ALA A 116 -0.67 -17.53 -20.92
CA ALA A 116 -1.78 -18.47 -21.00
C ALA A 116 -1.28 -19.92 -20.88
N GLU A 117 -0.26 -20.30 -21.65
CA GLU A 117 0.35 -21.63 -21.54
C GLU A 117 0.95 -21.91 -20.15
N ILE A 118 1.53 -20.88 -19.52
CA ILE A 118 2.03 -20.98 -18.14
C ILE A 118 0.87 -21.23 -17.16
N ALA A 119 -0.26 -20.58 -17.37
CA ALA A 119 -1.46 -20.75 -16.56
C ALA A 119 -1.98 -22.20 -16.67
N ASP A 120 -2.03 -22.73 -17.89
CA ASP A 120 -2.45 -24.11 -18.14
C ASP A 120 -1.47 -25.13 -17.55
N LYS A 121 -0.16 -24.92 -17.73
CA LYS A 121 0.89 -25.82 -17.19
C LYS A 121 0.94 -25.85 -15.66
N LEU A 122 0.65 -24.73 -15.01
CA LEU A 122 0.65 -24.62 -13.55
C LEU A 122 -0.73 -24.83 -12.92
N SER A 123 -1.76 -25.09 -13.73
CA SER A 123 -3.16 -25.19 -13.30
C SER A 123 -3.63 -23.97 -12.50
N LEU A 124 -3.24 -22.77 -12.93
CA LEU A 124 -3.57 -21.49 -12.31
C LEU A 124 -4.37 -20.61 -13.27
N SER A 125 -5.08 -19.61 -12.75
CA SER A 125 -5.76 -18.63 -13.61
C SER A 125 -4.75 -17.71 -14.31
N LEU A 126 -5.10 -17.22 -15.52
CA LEU A 126 -4.29 -16.22 -16.24
C LEU A 126 -4.03 -14.96 -15.40
N SER A 127 -5.00 -14.55 -14.58
CA SER A 127 -4.86 -13.40 -13.67
C SER A 127 -3.82 -13.66 -12.59
N THR A 128 -3.80 -14.87 -12.04
CA THR A 128 -2.81 -15.33 -11.06
C THR A 128 -1.40 -15.33 -11.66
N ILE A 129 -1.24 -15.84 -12.89
CA ILE A 129 0.06 -15.81 -13.58
C ILE A 129 0.53 -14.38 -13.87
N LYS A 130 -0.35 -13.49 -14.36
CA LYS A 130 0.01 -12.07 -14.55
C LYS A 130 0.53 -11.44 -13.25
N THR A 131 -0.07 -11.80 -12.13
CA THR A 131 0.37 -11.35 -10.80
C THR A 131 1.74 -11.90 -10.43
N HIS A 132 1.97 -13.21 -10.61
CA HIS A 132 3.27 -13.83 -10.36
C HIS A 132 4.37 -13.28 -11.26
N VAL A 133 4.09 -13.03 -12.55
CA VAL A 133 5.04 -12.40 -13.49
C VAL A 133 5.37 -10.97 -13.08
N SER A 134 4.37 -10.19 -12.65
CA SER A 134 4.59 -8.82 -12.15
C SER A 134 5.47 -8.81 -10.90
N ASN A 135 5.21 -9.70 -9.94
CA ASN A 135 6.00 -9.80 -8.72
C ASN A 135 7.43 -10.28 -9.00
N LEU A 136 7.58 -11.26 -9.89
CA LEU A 136 8.88 -11.72 -10.39
C LEU A 136 9.67 -10.55 -10.98
N PHE A 137 9.05 -9.71 -11.81
CA PHE A 137 9.71 -8.56 -12.44
C PHE A 137 10.16 -7.51 -11.41
N VAL A 138 9.32 -7.22 -10.41
CA VAL A 138 9.68 -6.32 -9.31
C VAL A 138 10.86 -6.88 -8.51
N LYS A 139 10.82 -8.17 -8.15
CA LYS A 139 11.91 -8.81 -7.40
C LYS A 139 13.20 -8.87 -8.19
N MET A 140 13.12 -9.19 -9.48
CA MET A 140 14.27 -9.20 -10.38
C MET A 140 14.71 -7.80 -10.81
N ASP A 141 14.05 -6.72 -10.38
CA ASP A 141 14.34 -5.34 -10.81
C ASP A 141 14.43 -5.21 -12.35
N VAL A 142 13.36 -5.63 -13.03
CA VAL A 142 13.21 -5.58 -14.49
C VAL A 142 11.83 -5.06 -14.86
N LYS A 143 11.70 -4.42 -16.02
CA LYS A 143 10.43 -3.79 -16.44
C LYS A 143 9.68 -4.58 -17.52
N ASN A 144 10.37 -5.46 -18.23
CA ASN A 144 9.78 -6.21 -19.34
C ASN A 144 10.30 -7.64 -19.42
N ARG A 145 9.56 -8.47 -20.14
CA ARG A 145 9.88 -9.89 -20.35
C ARG A 145 11.28 -10.08 -20.92
N THR A 146 11.67 -9.26 -21.90
CA THR A 146 12.99 -9.35 -22.54
C THR A 146 14.14 -9.10 -21.55
N GLN A 147 14.02 -8.08 -20.70
CA GLN A 147 15.00 -7.79 -19.63
C GLN A 147 15.04 -8.91 -18.59
N ALA A 148 13.89 -9.51 -18.25
CA ALA A 148 13.85 -10.66 -17.35
C ALA A 148 14.62 -11.86 -17.93
N LEU A 149 14.44 -12.15 -19.23
CA LEU A 149 15.15 -13.20 -19.95
C LEU A 149 16.67 -12.91 -20.03
N GLU A 150 17.03 -11.69 -20.39
CA GLU A 150 18.43 -11.25 -20.48
C GLU A 150 19.13 -11.36 -19.11
N LYS A 151 18.46 -10.91 -18.04
CA LYS A 151 18.98 -10.97 -16.67
C LYS A 151 19.10 -12.42 -16.19
N ALA A 152 18.12 -13.28 -16.49
CA ALA A 152 18.19 -14.71 -16.17
C ALA A 152 19.35 -15.41 -16.91
N ASN A 153 19.55 -15.10 -18.19
CA ASN A 153 20.66 -15.61 -18.99
C ASN A 153 22.02 -15.16 -18.45
N ARG A 154 22.14 -13.87 -18.09
CA ARG A 154 23.37 -13.30 -17.51
C ARG A 154 23.75 -13.97 -16.21
N LEU A 155 22.76 -14.30 -15.38
CA LEU A 155 22.96 -14.92 -14.06
C LEU A 155 23.05 -16.45 -14.12
N LYS A 156 22.77 -17.08 -15.27
CA LYS A 156 22.74 -18.54 -15.47
C LYS A 156 21.85 -19.29 -14.46
N ILE A 157 20.72 -18.68 -14.09
CA ILE A 157 19.82 -19.20 -13.05
C ILE A 157 18.75 -20.16 -13.55
N THR A 158 18.59 -20.32 -14.88
CA THR A 158 17.60 -21.21 -15.48
C THR A 158 18.24 -22.13 -16.53
N PRO A 159 17.75 -23.37 -16.70
CA PRO A 159 18.16 -24.23 -17.80
C PRO A 159 17.82 -23.52 -19.13
N GLN A 160 18.85 -23.21 -19.92
CA GLN A 160 18.67 -22.48 -21.17
C GLN A 160 17.86 -23.32 -22.15
N ALA A 161 16.67 -22.86 -22.50
CA ALA A 161 15.94 -23.36 -23.66
C ALA A 161 16.46 -22.62 -24.92
N ASN A 162 17.60 -23.08 -25.44
CA ASN A 162 18.00 -23.06 -26.85
C ASN A 162 17.33 -22.01 -27.76
N SER A 163 18.01 -20.87 -27.95
CA SER A 163 18.30 -20.16 -29.21
C SER A 163 17.45 -20.44 -30.46
N SER A 164 16.12 -20.47 -30.34
CA SER A 164 15.19 -20.66 -31.47
C SER A 164 14.36 -19.40 -31.72
N PHE A 165 14.96 -18.23 -31.52
CA PHE A 165 14.52 -17.00 -32.19
C PHE A 165 15.03 -17.05 -33.64
N GLY A 166 14.55 -18.05 -34.38
CA GLY A 166 14.74 -18.18 -35.81
C GLY A 166 13.69 -17.35 -36.52
N MET A 167 14.16 -16.31 -37.23
CA MET A 167 13.59 -15.74 -38.45
C MET A 167 12.16 -16.16 -38.81
N ASN A 168 11.19 -15.29 -38.52
CA ASN A 168 10.01 -15.19 -39.38
C ASN A 168 10.40 -14.40 -40.64
N SER A 169 10.89 -15.13 -41.64
CA SER A 169 10.91 -14.68 -43.03
C SER A 169 9.47 -14.52 -43.56
N PRO A 170 9.25 -13.67 -44.57
CA PRO A 170 7.92 -13.26 -45.00
C PRO A 170 7.16 -14.42 -45.62
N LYS A 171 5.86 -14.51 -45.32
CA LYS A 171 4.94 -15.43 -46.00
C LYS A 171 4.89 -15.10 -47.50
N THR A 172 5.67 -15.80 -48.31
CA THR A 172 5.37 -16.00 -49.72
C THR A 172 4.21 -17.00 -49.80
N GLY A 173 2.98 -16.48 -49.81
CA GLY A 173 1.81 -17.26 -50.19
C GLY A 173 1.71 -17.32 -51.71
N ASN A 174 2.28 -18.38 -52.29
CA ASN A 174 1.99 -18.80 -53.66
C ASN A 174 1.16 -20.09 -53.61
N PHE A 175 -0.07 -20.00 -54.11
CA PHE A 175 -0.88 -21.04 -54.76
C PHE A 175 -1.73 -20.21 -55.75
N GLY A 176 -1.58 -20.27 -57.08
CA GLY A 176 -1.74 -21.45 -57.95
C GLY A 176 -3.16 -21.97 -57.76
N THR A 177 -4.14 -21.79 -58.65
CA THR A 177 -4.19 -21.90 -60.12
C THR A 177 -5.38 -21.11 -60.65
#